data_AF-A0AAD5RZY9-F1
#
_entry.id   AF-A0AAD5RZY9-F1
#
_cell.length_a   1.000
_cell.length_b   1.000
_cell.length_c   1.000
_cell.angle_alpha   90.00
_cell.angle_beta   90.00
_cell.angle_gamma   90.00
#
_symmetry.space_group_name_H-M   'P 1'
#
loop_
_entity.id
_entity.type
_entity.pdbx_description
1 polymer ?
#
loop_
_entity_poly.entity_id
_entity_poly.type
_entity_poly.pdbx_seq_one_letter_code
_entity_poly.pdbx_strand_id
1 'polypeptide(L)'
;GLYGACFIRVTTWWSNFRQRLWFGRHPVVEVLGVAVGTGLVAYLNHYTRIGNGELVGLLFGECHEQSDLDGLCRPSEFPAVARLLLATLFVKAALTVLTFGIKVPGGLFVPSMAVGACAGRLMGIGVMKLQEMYPHWRIFASCEKGADCIIPGVYAMVGAAGTVSGVTRMTVSLTIILFELTNSLLYVLPIMFTILVAKFTADAFGRAGLYDTAIKRSGHPYLDGKRLYGVGGRDVELEEVVDFVSGEEGVLEVGRRYGVEEVWGRLVEMRRQRDSGFPVLEGGYLVGFIGCTELQHAL
;
A
#
# COMPACT_ATOMS: atom_id res chain seq x y z
N GLY A 1 -7.20 10.19 -2.27
CA GLY A 1 -7.96 9.62 -3.39
C GLY A 1 -7.24 9.70 -4.71
N LEU A 2 -7.48 10.76 -5.50
CA LEU A 2 -6.92 10.96 -6.84
C LEU A 2 -5.39 10.79 -6.92
N TYR A 3 -4.67 11.42 -5.98
CA TYR A 3 -3.22 11.26 -5.86
C TYR A 3 -2.81 9.78 -5.81
N GLY A 4 -3.44 8.97 -4.97
CA GLY A 4 -3.09 7.57 -4.82
C GLY A 4 -3.40 6.73 -6.08
N ALA A 5 -4.51 7.00 -6.78
CA ALA A 5 -4.82 6.35 -8.05
C ALA A 5 -3.82 6.73 -9.16
N CYS A 6 -3.41 8.00 -9.22
CA CYS A 6 -2.36 8.46 -10.13
C CYS A 6 -1.02 7.81 -9.78
N PHE A 7 -0.66 7.85 -8.48
CA PHE A 7 0.57 7.28 -7.95
C PHE A 7 0.72 5.80 -8.31
N ILE A 8 -0.32 4.98 -8.14
CA ILE A 8 -0.31 3.54 -8.51
C ILE A 8 -0.06 3.36 -10.01
N ARG A 9 -0.73 4.13 -10.88
CA ARG A 9 -0.50 4.05 -12.33
C ARG A 9 0.93 4.42 -12.71
N VAL A 10 1.43 5.52 -12.16
CA VAL A 10 2.78 6.02 -12.43
C VAL A 10 3.84 5.04 -11.92
N THR A 11 3.72 4.51 -10.70
CA THR A 11 4.66 3.50 -10.17
C THR A 11 4.63 2.20 -10.98
N THR A 12 3.44 1.75 -11.39
CA THR A 12 3.30 0.56 -12.24
C THR A 12 3.98 0.75 -13.58
N TRP A 13 3.71 1.89 -14.24
CA TRP A 13 4.34 2.28 -15.49
C TRP A 13 5.87 2.40 -15.34
N TRP A 14 6.33 3.14 -14.33
CA TRP A 14 7.75 3.34 -14.05
C TRP A 14 8.48 2.02 -13.86
N SER A 15 7.93 1.14 -13.01
CA SER A 15 8.57 -0.13 -12.74
C SER A 15 8.54 -1.04 -13.99
N ASN A 16 7.54 -0.94 -14.88
CA ASN A 16 7.54 -1.67 -16.17
C ASN A 16 8.59 -1.12 -17.14
N PHE A 17 8.69 0.21 -17.24
CA PHE A 17 9.69 0.89 -18.05
C PHE A 17 11.11 0.54 -17.60
N ARG A 18 11.34 0.53 -16.28
CA ARG A 18 12.62 0.18 -15.68
C ARG A 18 13.12 -1.22 -16.05
N GLN A 19 12.23 -2.22 -16.17
CA GLN A 19 12.62 -3.58 -16.59
C GLN A 19 13.17 -3.62 -18.02
N ARG A 20 12.90 -2.60 -18.84
CA ARG A 20 13.44 -2.46 -20.21
C ARG A 20 14.79 -1.75 -20.25
N LEU A 21 15.15 -1.01 -19.20
CA LEU A 21 16.41 -0.27 -19.13
C LEU A 21 17.57 -1.18 -18.75
N TRP A 22 18.77 -0.85 -19.24
CA TRP A 22 20.01 -1.55 -18.90
C TRP A 22 20.28 -1.57 -17.38
N PHE A 23 19.91 -0.49 -16.67
CA PHE A 23 20.04 -0.39 -15.22
C PHE A 23 19.27 -1.47 -14.45
N GLY A 24 18.16 -1.99 -14.97
CA GLY A 24 17.40 -3.07 -14.34
C GLY A 24 18.15 -4.41 -14.29
N ARG A 25 19.19 -4.59 -15.13
CA ARG A 25 20.05 -5.78 -15.11
C ARG A 25 21.09 -5.74 -13.99
N HIS A 26 21.50 -4.55 -13.54
CA HIS A 26 22.54 -4.37 -12.51
C HIS A 26 21.95 -3.71 -11.25
N PRO A 27 21.39 -4.50 -10.31
CA PRO A 27 20.62 -3.93 -9.19
C PRO A 27 21.47 -3.08 -8.24
N VAL A 28 22.75 -3.38 -8.07
CA VAL A 28 23.64 -2.59 -7.19
C VAL A 28 23.90 -1.20 -7.76
N VAL A 29 24.13 -1.10 -9.08
CA VAL A 29 24.37 0.19 -9.77
C VAL A 29 23.11 1.05 -9.76
N GLU A 30 21.94 0.42 -9.92
CA GLU A 30 20.65 1.10 -9.81
C GLU A 30 20.46 1.72 -8.43
N VAL A 31 20.67 0.92 -7.36
CA VAL A 31 20.55 1.39 -5.98
C VAL A 31 21.51 2.55 -5.72
N LEU A 32 22.77 2.42 -6.12
CA LEU A 32 23.78 3.47 -5.95
C LEU A 32 23.38 4.75 -6.68
N GLY A 33 22.93 4.64 -7.93
CA GLY A 33 22.50 5.79 -8.74
C GLY A 33 21.29 6.50 -8.14
N VAL A 34 20.27 5.75 -7.69
CA VAL A 34 19.10 6.34 -7.03
C VAL A 34 19.47 6.95 -5.68
N ALA A 35 20.35 6.33 -4.90
CA ALA A 35 20.80 6.88 -3.63
C ALA A 35 21.56 8.21 -3.80
N VAL A 36 22.51 8.26 -4.74
CA VAL A 36 23.25 9.49 -5.05
C VAL A 36 22.32 10.57 -5.60
N GLY A 37 21.43 10.22 -6.55
CA GLY A 37 20.44 11.15 -7.10
C GLY A 37 19.49 11.68 -6.02
N THR A 38 19.04 10.82 -5.11
CA THR A 38 18.19 11.21 -3.97
C THR A 38 18.94 12.17 -3.05
N GLY A 39 20.22 11.89 -2.73
CA GLY A 39 21.04 12.77 -1.90
C GLY A 39 21.24 14.16 -2.51
N LEU A 40 21.53 14.23 -3.82
CA LEU A 40 21.69 15.50 -4.54
C LEU A 40 20.40 16.32 -4.57
N VAL A 41 19.28 15.69 -4.88
CA VAL A 41 17.98 16.37 -4.95
C VAL A 41 17.51 16.79 -3.55
N ALA A 42 17.70 15.93 -2.54
CA ALA A 42 17.28 16.22 -1.17
C ALA A 42 18.08 17.35 -0.52
N TYR A 43 19.32 17.60 -0.96
CA TYR A 43 20.14 18.71 -0.48
C TYR A 43 19.60 20.09 -0.89
N LEU A 44 18.84 20.16 -1.99
CA LEU A 44 18.35 21.44 -2.54
C LEU A 44 17.27 22.10 -1.69
N ASN A 45 16.55 21.34 -0.86
CA ASN A 45 15.46 21.88 -0.04
C ASN A 45 15.59 21.41 1.42
N HIS A 46 15.40 22.35 2.35
CA HIS A 46 15.55 22.14 3.79
C HIS A 46 14.67 20.99 4.28
N TYR A 47 13.37 20.98 3.94
CA TYR A 47 12.45 19.94 4.39
C TYR A 47 12.67 18.59 3.71
N THR A 48 13.27 18.56 2.51
CA THR A 48 13.58 17.29 1.84
C THR A 48 14.77 16.57 2.46
N ARG A 49 15.67 17.33 3.11
CA ARG A 49 16.83 16.81 3.84
C ARG A 49 16.44 16.05 5.10
N ILE A 50 15.33 16.43 5.73
CA ILE A 50 14.82 15.81 6.96
C ILE A 50 14.31 14.39 6.66
N GLY A 51 14.51 13.47 7.61
CA GLY A 51 14.01 12.10 7.54
C GLY A 51 12.48 12.07 7.51
N ASN A 52 11.87 11.13 6.78
CA ASN A 52 10.40 11.14 6.60
C ASN A 52 9.62 11.00 7.92
N GLY A 53 10.14 10.25 8.91
CA GLY A 53 9.49 10.10 10.20
C GLY A 53 9.51 11.40 11.02
N GLU A 54 10.68 12.03 11.10
CA GLU A 54 10.85 13.33 11.75
C GLU A 54 10.04 14.43 11.06
N LEU A 55 10.06 14.46 9.71
CA LEU A 55 9.25 15.39 8.92
C LEU A 55 7.76 15.24 9.20
N VAL A 56 7.24 14.01 9.30
CA VAL A 56 5.84 13.77 9.66
C VAL A 56 5.55 14.28 11.07
N GLY A 57 6.44 14.05 12.04
CA GLY A 57 6.32 14.59 13.40
C GLY A 57 6.25 16.12 13.41
N LEU A 58 7.15 16.79 12.68
CA LEU A 58 7.16 18.25 12.52
C LEU A 58 5.87 18.77 11.85
N LEU A 59 5.37 18.07 10.84
CA LEU A 59 4.14 18.44 10.13
C LEU A 59 2.87 18.24 10.97
N PHE A 60 2.88 17.32 11.92
CA PHE A 60 1.76 17.10 12.86
C PHE A 60 1.83 18.05 14.06
N GLY A 61 3.01 18.58 14.38
CA GLY A 61 3.23 19.45 15.52
C GLY A 61 2.35 20.71 15.53
N GLU A 62 1.93 21.11 16.72
CA GLU A 62 1.19 22.35 16.95
C GLU A 62 2.15 23.52 17.18
N CYS A 63 1.74 24.70 16.73
CA CYS A 63 2.50 25.92 16.94
C CYS A 63 2.19 26.44 18.35
N HIS A 64 3.19 26.45 19.23
CA HIS A 64 3.14 27.14 20.52
C HIS A 64 4.06 28.35 20.49
N GLU A 65 3.84 29.32 21.40
CA GLU A 65 4.59 30.59 21.45
C GLU A 65 6.13 30.43 21.52
N GLN A 66 6.63 29.26 21.91
CA GLN A 66 8.07 28.96 22.01
C GLN A 66 8.58 27.92 21.00
N SER A 67 7.71 27.32 20.16
CA SER A 67 8.09 26.31 19.17
C SER A 67 8.03 26.86 17.75
N ASP A 68 9.16 27.37 17.27
CA ASP A 68 9.38 27.56 15.84
C ASP A 68 9.63 26.18 15.21
N LEU A 69 8.55 25.51 14.78
CA LEU A 69 8.59 24.23 14.03
C LEU A 69 9.30 24.42 12.68
N ASP A 70 10.62 24.62 12.64
CA ASP A 70 11.42 24.92 11.43
C ASP A 70 10.82 26.03 10.53
N GLY A 71 10.18 27.03 11.15
CA GLY A 71 9.54 28.14 10.45
C GLY A 71 8.12 27.86 9.93
N LEU A 72 7.53 26.68 10.17
CA LEU A 72 6.14 26.37 9.82
C LEU A 72 5.11 27.27 10.54
N CYS A 73 5.50 27.89 11.64
CA CYS A 73 4.62 28.68 12.51
C CYS A 73 4.69 30.20 12.27
N ARG A 74 5.53 30.67 11.32
CA ARG A 74 5.69 32.10 11.06
C ARG A 74 4.69 32.60 10.00
N PRO A 75 3.65 33.38 10.38
CA PRO A 75 2.62 33.83 9.43
C PRO A 75 3.14 34.87 8.41
N SER A 76 4.24 35.57 8.72
CA SER A 76 4.88 36.56 7.84
C SER A 76 5.59 35.95 6.63
N GLU A 77 6.04 34.70 6.73
CA GLU A 77 6.81 34.00 5.70
C GLU A 77 6.00 32.93 4.95
N PHE A 78 4.67 32.95 5.09
CA PHE A 78 3.76 31.98 4.48
C PHE A 78 4.04 31.68 3.00
N PRO A 79 4.19 32.66 2.07
CA PRO A 79 4.42 32.33 0.66
C PRO A 79 5.79 31.68 0.40
N ALA A 80 6.77 31.87 1.29
CA ALA A 80 8.05 31.17 1.22
C ALA A 80 7.89 29.72 1.73
N VAL A 81 7.27 29.54 2.89
CA VAL A 81 7.01 28.22 3.49
C VAL A 81 6.13 27.37 2.58
N ALA A 82 5.07 27.95 2.00
CA ALA A 82 4.17 27.28 1.07
C ALA A 82 4.90 26.79 -0.19
N ARG A 83 5.80 27.61 -0.77
CA ARG A 83 6.63 27.21 -1.92
C ARG A 83 7.58 26.07 -1.56
N LEU A 84 8.20 26.14 -0.38
CA LEU A 84 9.10 25.08 0.11
C LEU A 84 8.35 23.77 0.35
N LEU A 85 7.19 23.79 1.01
CA LEU A 85 6.36 22.61 1.24
C LEU A 85 5.82 22.03 -0.07
N LEU A 86 5.43 22.88 -1.03
CA LEU A 86 4.98 22.44 -2.35
C LEU A 86 6.12 21.76 -3.11
N ALA A 87 7.33 22.34 -3.10
CA ALA A 87 8.51 21.71 -3.68
C ALA A 87 8.82 20.37 -3.00
N THR A 88 8.77 20.30 -1.67
CA THR A 88 8.97 19.06 -0.90
C THR A 88 7.96 17.98 -1.27
N LEU A 89 6.69 18.35 -1.41
CA LEU A 89 5.62 17.45 -1.82
C LEU A 89 5.93 16.79 -3.17
N PHE A 90 6.26 17.59 -4.19
CA PHE A 90 6.56 17.05 -5.53
C PHE A 90 7.85 16.23 -5.55
N VAL A 91 8.90 16.71 -4.90
CA VAL A 91 10.18 16.01 -4.82
C VAL A 91 10.03 14.67 -4.10
N LYS A 92 9.42 14.63 -2.91
CA LYS A 92 9.21 13.39 -2.17
C LYS A 92 8.28 12.45 -2.92
N ALA A 93 7.21 12.94 -3.57
CA ALA A 93 6.35 12.11 -4.40
C ALA A 93 7.13 11.45 -5.56
N ALA A 94 7.94 12.21 -6.28
CA ALA A 94 8.78 11.70 -7.37
C ALA A 94 9.81 10.70 -6.86
N LEU A 95 10.55 11.01 -5.78
CA LEU A 95 11.51 10.10 -5.16
C LEU A 95 10.84 8.81 -4.67
N THR A 96 9.61 8.89 -4.18
CA THR A 96 8.84 7.72 -3.74
C THR A 96 8.46 6.83 -4.92
N VAL A 97 8.12 7.40 -6.07
CA VAL A 97 7.92 6.65 -7.32
C VAL A 97 9.22 5.98 -7.79
N LEU A 98 10.34 6.73 -7.77
CA LEU A 98 11.63 6.26 -8.25
C LEU A 98 12.21 5.13 -7.38
N THR A 99 12.07 5.25 -6.06
CA THR A 99 12.57 4.25 -5.10
C THR A 99 11.68 3.02 -5.02
N PHE A 100 10.42 3.10 -5.47
CA PHE A 100 9.52 1.96 -5.46
C PHE A 100 9.97 0.86 -6.43
N GLY A 101 10.15 -0.34 -5.87
CA GLY A 101 10.49 -1.54 -6.62
C GLY A 101 12.00 -1.77 -6.79
N ILE A 102 12.86 -0.91 -6.26
CA ILE A 102 14.30 -1.18 -6.17
C ILE A 102 14.52 -2.47 -5.35
N LYS A 103 15.59 -3.22 -5.64
CA LYS A 103 15.92 -4.48 -4.94
C LYS A 103 16.51 -4.24 -3.54
N VAL A 104 15.82 -3.44 -2.73
CA VAL A 104 16.16 -3.11 -1.35
C VAL A 104 14.89 -3.26 -0.51
N PRO A 105 14.96 -3.91 0.68
CA PRO A 105 13.84 -3.96 1.59
C PRO A 105 13.47 -2.54 2.05
N GLY A 106 12.23 -2.13 1.78
CA GLY A 106 11.76 -0.79 2.10
C GLY A 106 10.24 -0.73 2.23
N GLY A 107 9.75 0.32 2.88
CA GLY A 107 8.32 0.56 3.09
C GLY A 107 7.84 1.81 2.37
N LEU A 108 6.60 1.79 1.88
CA LEU A 108 5.97 2.95 1.23
C LEU A 108 5.03 3.74 2.16
N PHE A 109 4.76 3.22 3.35
CA PHE A 109 3.79 3.80 4.26
C PHE A 109 4.21 5.21 4.72
N VAL A 110 5.42 5.35 5.29
CA VAL A 110 5.93 6.62 5.82
C VAL A 110 6.18 7.67 4.72
N PRO A 111 6.80 7.35 3.56
CA PRO A 111 6.93 8.32 2.46
C PRO A 111 5.59 8.84 1.93
N SER A 112 4.59 7.96 1.79
CA SER A 112 3.23 8.36 1.37
C SER A 112 2.56 9.27 2.41
N MET A 113 2.74 8.95 3.69
CA MET A 113 2.27 9.76 4.80
C MET A 113 2.89 11.15 4.78
N ALA A 114 4.21 11.26 4.55
CA ALA A 114 4.91 12.54 4.47
C ALA A 114 4.39 13.43 3.33
N VAL A 115 4.16 12.86 2.14
CA VAL A 115 3.59 13.60 1.00
C VAL A 115 2.18 14.12 1.33
N GLY A 116 1.35 13.29 1.96
CA GLY A 116 0.01 13.71 2.40
C GLY A 116 0.01 14.72 3.53
N ALA A 117 0.94 14.58 4.47
CA ALA A 117 1.12 15.53 5.57
C ALA A 117 1.52 16.91 5.03
N CYS A 118 2.42 16.97 4.03
CA CYS A 118 2.78 18.23 3.37
C CYS A 118 1.56 18.87 2.71
N ALA A 119 0.77 18.09 1.96
CA ALA A 119 -0.44 18.58 1.30
C ALA A 119 -1.49 19.08 2.32
N GLY A 120 -1.69 18.30 3.39
CA GLY A 120 -2.62 18.63 4.46
C GLY A 120 -2.20 19.87 5.24
N ARG A 121 -0.92 19.99 5.59
CA ARG A 121 -0.38 21.18 6.28
C ARG A 121 -0.51 22.42 5.41
N LEU A 122 -0.19 22.33 4.12
CA LEU A 122 -0.37 23.43 3.17
C LEU A 122 -1.84 23.88 3.09
N MET A 123 -2.78 22.94 3.06
CA MET A 123 -4.21 23.24 3.11
C MET A 123 -4.61 23.88 4.44
N GLY A 124 -4.12 23.36 5.57
CA GLY A 124 -4.43 23.87 6.91
C GLY A 124 -3.98 25.32 7.10
N ILE A 125 -2.76 25.66 6.70
CA ILE A 125 -2.26 27.04 6.76
C ILE A 125 -3.05 27.94 5.79
N GLY A 126 -3.42 27.44 4.61
CA GLY A 126 -4.28 28.17 3.68
C GLY A 126 -5.67 28.49 4.25
N VAL A 127 -6.30 27.53 4.94
CA VAL A 127 -7.59 27.71 5.60
C VAL A 127 -7.48 28.67 6.79
N MET A 128 -6.40 28.58 7.57
CA MET A 128 -6.08 29.55 8.62
C MET A 128 -5.99 30.97 8.05
N LYS A 129 -5.25 31.17 6.95
CA LYS A 129 -5.13 32.49 6.32
C LYS A 129 -6.44 32.99 5.74
N LEU A 130 -7.26 32.09 5.20
CA LEU A 130 -8.59 32.43 4.68
C LEU A 130 -9.52 32.93 5.80
N GLN A 131 -9.43 32.33 6.99
CA GLN A 131 -10.18 32.76 8.17
C GLN A 131 -9.74 34.13 8.67
N GLU A 132 -8.43 34.45 8.65
CA GLU A 132 -7.93 35.81 8.95
C GLU A 132 -8.47 36.86 7.97
N MET A 133 -8.55 36.54 6.67
CA MET A 133 -9.02 37.48 5.65
C MET A 133 -10.55 37.66 5.64
N TYR A 134 -11.31 36.59 5.94
CA TYR A 134 -12.78 36.59 5.90
C TYR A 134 -13.41 36.05 7.20
N PRO A 135 -13.23 36.75 8.34
CA PRO A 135 -13.70 36.28 9.63
C PRO A 135 -15.23 36.20 9.76
N HIS A 136 -15.98 36.89 8.90
CA HIS A 136 -17.44 36.94 8.93
C HIS A 136 -18.13 35.86 8.07
N TRP A 137 -17.38 34.97 7.41
CA TRP A 137 -17.98 33.90 6.63
C TRP A 137 -18.69 32.87 7.52
N ARG A 138 -19.86 32.40 7.07
CA ARG A 138 -20.70 31.44 7.80
C ARG A 138 -19.98 30.13 8.16
N ILE A 139 -18.96 29.77 7.40
CA ILE A 139 -18.13 28.57 7.63
C ILE A 139 -17.29 28.71 8.90
N PHE A 140 -16.88 29.94 9.25
CA PHE A 140 -16.09 30.25 10.44
C PHE A 140 -16.96 30.78 11.61
N ALA A 141 -18.30 30.70 11.50
CA ALA A 141 -19.21 31.20 12.52
C ALA A 141 -19.08 30.45 13.86
N SER A 142 -18.62 29.19 13.84
CA SER A 142 -18.35 28.39 15.03
C SER A 142 -17.00 28.69 15.69
N CYS A 143 -16.16 29.52 15.08
CA CYS A 143 -14.89 29.93 15.65
C CYS A 143 -15.09 31.10 16.62
N GLU A 144 -14.67 30.92 17.86
CA GLU A 144 -14.68 31.99 18.85
C GLU A 144 -13.59 33.03 18.53
N LYS A 145 -13.90 34.32 18.71
CA LYS A 145 -12.95 35.40 18.42
C LYS A 145 -11.80 35.35 19.44
N GLY A 146 -10.59 35.07 18.96
CA GLY A 146 -9.37 35.07 19.78
C GLY A 146 -8.88 33.68 20.23
N ALA A 147 -9.56 32.59 19.84
CA ALA A 147 -9.05 31.23 20.00
C ALA A 147 -8.50 30.69 18.67
N ASP A 148 -7.46 29.84 18.74
CA ASP A 148 -6.89 29.11 17.60
C ASP A 148 -7.89 28.06 17.09
N CYS A 149 -8.87 28.52 16.31
CA CYS A 149 -9.93 27.66 15.79
C CYS A 149 -9.43 26.65 14.74
N ILE A 150 -8.36 27.00 14.01
CA ILE A 150 -7.82 26.20 12.91
C ILE A 150 -6.42 25.76 13.29
N ILE A 151 -6.25 24.46 13.48
CA ILE A 151 -4.97 23.84 13.83
C ILE A 151 -4.40 23.16 12.56
N PRO A 152 -3.35 23.72 11.91
CA PRO A 152 -2.81 23.16 10.68
C PRO A 152 -2.27 21.73 10.83
N GLY A 153 -1.84 21.34 12.02
CA GLY A 153 -1.40 19.98 12.34
C GLY A 153 -2.49 18.94 12.11
N VAL A 154 -3.75 19.25 12.47
CA VAL A 154 -4.89 18.34 12.25
C VAL A 154 -5.15 18.13 10.76
N TYR A 155 -5.05 19.19 9.94
CA TYR A 155 -5.16 19.06 8.49
C TYR A 155 -4.02 18.22 7.90
N ALA A 156 -2.80 18.32 8.44
CA ALA A 156 -1.68 17.47 8.04
C ALA A 156 -1.97 15.98 8.33
N MET A 157 -2.52 15.66 9.50
CA MET A 157 -2.92 14.29 9.86
C MET A 157 -4.01 13.74 8.94
N VAL A 158 -5.02 14.55 8.64
CA VAL A 158 -6.11 14.18 7.71
C VAL A 158 -5.59 13.96 6.29
N GLY A 159 -4.69 14.83 5.81
CA GLY A 159 -4.04 14.68 4.50
C GLY A 159 -3.15 13.44 4.40
N ALA A 160 -2.36 13.17 5.45
CA ALA A 160 -1.58 11.94 5.61
C ALA A 160 -2.48 10.70 5.54
N ALA A 161 -3.57 10.67 6.30
CA ALA A 161 -4.53 9.57 6.31
C ALA A 161 -5.14 9.32 4.92
N GLY A 162 -5.61 10.38 4.27
CA GLY A 162 -6.26 10.31 2.96
C GLY A 162 -5.32 9.87 1.82
N THR A 163 -4.04 10.24 1.88
CA THR A 163 -3.05 9.78 0.89
C THR A 163 -2.67 8.33 1.10
N VAL A 164 -2.39 7.91 2.34
CA VAL A 164 -2.06 6.52 2.67
C VAL A 164 -3.22 5.60 2.31
N SER A 165 -4.46 5.91 2.73
CA SER A 165 -5.68 5.18 2.31
C SER A 165 -5.81 5.13 0.78
N GLY A 166 -5.54 6.24 0.10
CA GLY A 166 -5.56 6.32 -1.35
C GLY A 166 -4.48 5.47 -2.06
N VAL A 167 -3.40 5.07 -1.39
CA VAL A 167 -2.35 4.23 -1.97
C VAL A 167 -2.51 2.77 -1.56
N THR A 168 -2.76 2.51 -0.27
CA THR A 168 -2.81 1.16 0.30
C THR A 168 -4.19 0.54 0.30
N ARG A 169 -5.26 1.32 0.13
CA ARG A 169 -6.67 0.90 0.28
C ARG A 169 -7.04 0.39 1.68
N MET A 170 -6.20 0.64 2.69
CA MET A 170 -6.49 0.31 4.09
C MET A 170 -7.43 1.35 4.70
N THR A 171 -8.44 0.91 5.46
CA THR A 171 -9.44 1.77 6.11
C THR A 171 -9.32 1.75 7.63
N VAL A 172 -9.97 0.79 8.28
CA VAL A 172 -10.14 0.74 9.75
C VAL A 172 -8.80 0.67 10.46
N SER A 173 -7.89 -0.21 10.01
CA SER A 173 -6.56 -0.34 10.60
C SER A 173 -5.75 0.95 10.52
N LEU A 174 -5.88 1.70 9.42
CA LEU A 174 -5.18 2.98 9.27
C LEU A 174 -5.72 4.02 10.26
N THR A 175 -7.04 4.09 10.43
CA THR A 175 -7.66 4.98 11.42
C THR A 175 -7.17 4.65 12.83
N ILE A 176 -7.09 3.38 13.20
CA ILE A 176 -6.60 2.95 14.52
C ILE A 176 -5.13 3.32 14.71
N ILE A 177 -4.27 3.08 13.72
CA ILE A 177 -2.85 3.46 13.80
C ILE A 177 -2.70 4.96 14.03
N LEU A 178 -3.45 5.79 13.30
CA LEU A 178 -3.38 7.24 13.46
C LEU A 178 -3.97 7.69 14.80
N PHE A 179 -5.03 7.05 15.28
CA PHE A 179 -5.59 7.29 16.61
C PHE A 179 -4.54 7.03 17.70
N GLU A 180 -3.89 5.87 17.67
CA GLU A 180 -2.85 5.51 18.65
C GLU A 180 -1.67 6.49 18.62
N LEU A 181 -1.23 6.91 17.42
CA LEU A 181 -0.13 7.87 17.27
C LEU A 181 -0.47 9.28 17.76
N THR A 182 -1.74 9.66 17.71
CA THR A 182 -2.22 11.00 18.11
C THR A 182 -2.74 11.05 19.53
N ASN A 183 -3.05 9.89 20.11
CA ASN A 183 -3.61 9.71 21.44
C ASN A 183 -4.84 10.60 21.71
N SER A 184 -5.65 10.87 20.68
CA SER A 184 -6.82 11.75 20.77
C SER A 184 -8.01 11.17 20.01
N LEU A 185 -9.11 10.94 20.74
CA LEU A 185 -10.35 10.41 20.18
C LEU A 185 -11.12 11.44 19.34
N LEU A 186 -10.87 12.74 19.57
CA LEU A 186 -11.62 13.82 18.94
C LEU A 186 -11.43 13.85 17.41
N TYR A 187 -10.26 13.45 16.92
CA TYR A 187 -9.93 13.51 15.50
C TYR A 187 -10.27 12.23 14.72
N VAL A 188 -10.75 11.18 15.39
CA VAL A 188 -10.99 9.87 14.78
C VAL A 188 -12.09 9.91 13.72
N LEU A 189 -13.22 10.55 14.02
CA LEU A 189 -14.35 10.66 13.10
C LEU A 189 -14.00 11.38 11.78
N PRO A 190 -13.41 12.59 11.78
CA PRO A 190 -13.05 13.27 10.54
C PRO A 190 -11.96 12.55 9.75
N ILE A 191 -10.99 11.90 10.43
CA ILE A 191 -9.98 11.07 9.78
C ILE A 191 -10.64 9.87 9.08
N MET A 192 -11.55 9.16 9.76
CA MET A 192 -12.27 8.02 9.20
C MET A 192 -13.09 8.42 7.97
N PHE A 193 -13.83 9.52 8.05
CA PHE A 193 -14.60 10.04 6.91
C PHE A 193 -13.69 10.34 5.72
N THR A 194 -12.57 11.01 5.95
CA THR A 194 -11.60 11.34 4.89
C THR A 194 -10.98 10.08 4.28
N ILE A 195 -10.64 9.08 5.09
CA ILE A 195 -10.13 7.79 4.65
C ILE A 195 -11.14 7.09 3.73
N LEU A 196 -12.43 7.10 4.09
CA LEU A 196 -13.49 6.51 3.28
C LEU A 196 -13.64 7.23 1.95
N VAL A 197 -13.76 8.56 1.95
CA VAL A 197 -13.84 9.36 0.71
C VAL A 197 -12.60 9.14 -0.17
N ALA A 198 -11.42 9.12 0.44
CA ALA A 198 -10.17 8.87 -0.27
C ALA A 198 -10.10 7.46 -0.88
N LYS A 199 -10.63 6.45 -0.19
CA LYS A 199 -10.75 5.08 -0.72
C LYS A 199 -11.74 5.01 -1.86
N PHE A 200 -12.98 5.49 -1.66
CA PHE A 200 -14.04 5.46 -2.68
C PHE A 200 -13.61 6.16 -3.96
N THR A 201 -13.04 7.37 -3.83
CA THR A 201 -12.52 8.10 -4.98
C THR A 201 -11.43 7.30 -5.69
N ALA A 202 -10.54 6.64 -4.97
CA ALA A 202 -9.46 5.89 -5.59
C ALA A 202 -9.95 4.55 -6.21
N ASP A 203 -10.92 3.88 -5.59
CA ASP A 203 -11.58 2.68 -6.11
C ASP A 203 -12.32 2.95 -7.43
N ALA A 204 -12.88 4.15 -7.60
CA ALA A 204 -13.48 4.58 -8.86
C ALA A 204 -12.47 4.60 -10.03
N PHE A 205 -11.21 4.91 -9.76
CA PHE A 205 -10.14 4.89 -10.78
C PHE A 205 -9.40 3.54 -10.87
N GLY A 206 -9.66 2.61 -9.96
CA GLY A 206 -9.01 1.30 -9.91
C GLY A 206 -9.18 0.63 -8.55
N ARG A 207 -9.76 -0.58 -8.56
CA ARG A 207 -10.08 -1.35 -7.35
C ARG A 207 -8.86 -1.97 -6.64
N ALA A 208 -7.71 -2.05 -7.31
CA ALA A 208 -6.50 -2.63 -6.73
C ALA A 208 -5.70 -1.55 -6.00
N GLY A 209 -5.30 -1.83 -4.75
CA GLY A 209 -4.28 -1.04 -4.07
C GLY A 209 -2.88 -1.28 -4.65
N LEU A 210 -1.90 -0.51 -4.19
CA LEU A 210 -0.52 -0.70 -4.62
C LEU A 210 0.00 -2.12 -4.33
N TYR A 211 -0.27 -2.64 -3.12
CA TYR A 211 0.19 -3.96 -2.72
C TYR A 211 -0.46 -5.08 -3.54
N ASP A 212 -1.76 -4.97 -3.85
CA ASP A 212 -2.44 -5.92 -4.73
C ASP A 212 -1.82 -5.95 -6.13
N THR A 213 -1.48 -4.77 -6.67
CA THR A 213 -0.79 -4.66 -7.96
C THR A 213 0.62 -5.24 -7.90
N ALA A 214 1.33 -5.06 -6.79
CA ALA A 214 2.66 -5.63 -6.58
C ALA A 214 2.60 -7.17 -6.54
N ILE A 215 1.66 -7.76 -5.79
CA ILE A 215 1.46 -9.22 -5.69
C ILE A 215 1.18 -9.81 -7.08
N LYS A 216 0.24 -9.23 -7.82
CA LYS A 216 -0.10 -9.69 -9.17
C LYS A 216 1.08 -9.61 -10.12
N ARG A 217 1.89 -8.57 -9.99
CA ARG A 217 3.07 -8.38 -10.83
C ARG A 217 4.19 -9.37 -10.50
N SER A 218 4.35 -9.74 -9.23
CA SER A 218 5.29 -10.78 -8.82
C SER A 218 4.85 -12.19 -9.26
N GLY A 219 3.62 -12.36 -9.73
CA GLY A 219 3.09 -13.65 -10.15
C GLY A 219 2.81 -14.60 -8.98
N HIS A 220 2.61 -14.07 -7.76
CA HIS A 220 2.27 -14.90 -6.62
C HIS A 220 0.82 -15.38 -6.72
N PRO A 221 0.53 -16.66 -6.42
CA PRO A 221 -0.83 -17.17 -6.37
C PRO A 221 -1.55 -16.57 -5.15
N TYR A 222 -2.37 -15.55 -5.39
CA TYR A 222 -3.17 -14.90 -4.36
C TYR A 222 -4.65 -14.90 -4.75
N LEU A 223 -5.46 -15.56 -3.93
CA LEU A 223 -6.91 -15.61 -4.07
C LEU A 223 -7.54 -14.57 -3.14
N ASP A 224 -7.96 -13.45 -3.72
CA ASP A 224 -8.77 -12.43 -3.08
C ASP A 224 -10.20 -12.92 -2.85
N GLY A 225 -10.61 -13.10 -1.59
CA GLY A 225 -11.95 -13.55 -1.22
C GLY A 225 -13.06 -12.51 -1.47
N LYS A 226 -12.72 -11.27 -1.84
CA LYS A 226 -13.70 -10.22 -2.19
C LYS A 226 -14.02 -10.18 -3.68
N ARG A 227 -13.29 -10.94 -4.50
CA ARG A 227 -13.50 -11.00 -5.94
C ARG A 227 -14.33 -12.22 -6.30
N LEU A 228 -15.33 -11.98 -7.14
CA LEU A 228 -15.95 -13.05 -7.90
C LEU A 228 -15.00 -13.40 -9.05
N TYR A 229 -14.59 -14.67 -9.10
CA TYR A 229 -13.80 -15.20 -10.19
C TYR A 229 -14.76 -15.72 -11.24
N GLY A 230 -14.71 -15.10 -12.42
CA GLY A 230 -15.54 -15.49 -13.55
C GLY A 230 -14.71 -15.65 -14.81
N VAL A 231 -14.93 -16.74 -15.54
CA VAL A 231 -14.38 -16.94 -16.88
C VAL A 231 -15.46 -16.49 -17.88
N GLY A 232 -15.14 -15.51 -18.74
CA GLY A 232 -16.09 -15.04 -19.76
C GLY A 232 -17.36 -14.33 -19.22
N GLY A 233 -17.37 -13.88 -17.97
CA GLY A 233 -18.51 -13.18 -17.36
C GLY A 233 -19.56 -14.09 -16.71
N ARG A 234 -19.26 -15.38 -16.54
CA ARG A 234 -20.03 -16.32 -15.71
C ARG A 234 -19.23 -16.70 -14.48
N ASP A 235 -19.92 -16.96 -13.37
CA ASP A 235 -19.29 -17.53 -12.18
C ASP A 235 -18.68 -18.89 -12.53
N VAL A 236 -17.45 -19.12 -12.08
CA VAL A 236 -16.75 -20.38 -12.35
C VAL A 236 -17.34 -21.46 -11.45
N GLU A 237 -17.89 -22.51 -12.06
CA GLU A 237 -18.34 -23.69 -11.33
C GLU A 237 -17.14 -24.58 -10.97
N LEU A 238 -17.28 -25.35 -9.90
CA LEU A 238 -16.21 -26.24 -9.41
C LEU A 238 -15.73 -27.22 -10.50
N GLU A 239 -16.62 -27.63 -11.39
CA GLU A 239 -16.32 -28.54 -12.50
C GLU A 239 -15.32 -27.96 -13.52
N GLU A 240 -15.23 -26.63 -13.65
CA GLU A 240 -14.28 -25.97 -14.56
C GLU A 240 -12.89 -25.77 -13.94
N VAL A 241 -12.78 -25.87 -12.61
CA VAL A 241 -11.54 -25.64 -11.85
C VAL A 241 -10.89 -26.95 -11.42
N VAL A 242 -11.70 -27.99 -11.20
CA VAL A 242 -11.20 -29.30 -10.83
C VAL A 242 -10.61 -29.95 -12.08
N ASP A 243 -9.29 -30.06 -12.10
CA ASP A 243 -8.64 -31.03 -12.97
C ASP A 243 -9.12 -32.41 -12.51
N PHE A 244 -10.04 -33.00 -13.28
CA PHE A 244 -10.37 -34.40 -13.10
C PHE A 244 -9.07 -35.17 -13.30
N VAL A 245 -8.54 -35.76 -12.22
CA VAL A 245 -7.44 -36.71 -12.28
C VAL A 245 -7.93 -37.86 -13.15
N SER A 246 -7.68 -37.72 -14.45
CA SER A 246 -8.22 -38.57 -15.49
C SER A 246 -7.25 -39.72 -15.66
N GLY A 247 -7.32 -40.69 -14.76
CA GLY A 247 -6.54 -41.92 -14.85
C GLY A 247 -6.53 -42.71 -13.55
N GLU A 248 -6.60 -44.04 -13.66
CA GLU A 248 -6.44 -44.99 -12.53
C GLU A 248 -5.08 -44.86 -11.81
N GLU A 249 -4.11 -44.17 -12.42
CA GLU A 249 -2.75 -43.96 -11.91
C GLU A 249 -2.67 -42.87 -10.82
N GLY A 250 -3.61 -41.92 -10.82
CA GLY A 250 -3.63 -40.82 -9.85
C GLY A 250 -4.45 -41.11 -8.58
N VAL A 251 -4.90 -42.35 -8.39
CA VAL A 251 -5.79 -42.75 -7.30
C VAL A 251 -5.30 -44.06 -6.66
N LEU A 252 -5.48 -44.20 -5.34
CA LEU A 252 -5.19 -45.43 -4.59
C LEU A 252 -6.48 -46.09 -4.09
N GLU A 253 -6.79 -47.28 -4.56
CA GLU A 253 -7.93 -48.08 -4.08
C GLU A 253 -7.62 -48.91 -2.83
N VAL A 254 -8.51 -48.84 -1.85
CA VAL A 254 -8.50 -49.69 -0.64
C VAL A 254 -8.80 -51.14 -1.02
N GLY A 255 -7.99 -52.07 -0.51
CA GLY A 255 -8.14 -53.51 -0.77
C GLY A 255 -7.33 -54.02 -1.98
N ARG A 256 -6.83 -53.14 -2.85
CA ARG A 256 -5.85 -53.50 -3.88
C ARG A 256 -4.45 -53.56 -3.26
N ARG A 257 -3.72 -54.64 -3.52
CA ARG A 257 -2.29 -54.74 -3.16
C ARG A 257 -1.47 -54.10 -4.27
N TYR A 258 -0.71 -53.06 -3.94
CA TYR A 258 0.22 -52.42 -4.85
C TYR A 258 1.64 -52.93 -4.57
N GLY A 259 2.41 -53.17 -5.63
CA GLY A 259 3.85 -53.42 -5.48
C GLY A 259 4.58 -52.14 -5.11
N VAL A 260 5.64 -52.21 -4.31
CA VAL A 260 6.44 -51.04 -3.91
C VAL A 260 6.95 -50.27 -5.15
N GLU A 261 7.41 -50.99 -6.18
CA GLU A 261 7.86 -50.41 -7.46
C GLU A 261 6.71 -49.72 -8.24
N GLU A 262 5.49 -50.25 -8.18
CA GLU A 262 4.30 -49.65 -8.82
C GLU A 262 3.95 -48.32 -8.14
N VAL A 263 3.91 -48.31 -6.79
CA VAL A 263 3.62 -47.09 -6.03
C VAL A 263 4.74 -46.06 -6.21
N TRP A 264 5.99 -46.50 -6.25
CA TRP A 264 7.12 -45.62 -6.49
C TRP A 264 7.06 -44.96 -7.88
N GLY A 265 6.71 -45.73 -8.93
CA GLY A 265 6.47 -45.20 -10.27
C GLY A 265 5.39 -44.11 -10.29
N ARG A 266 4.24 -44.36 -9.67
CA ARG A 266 3.14 -43.39 -9.55
C ARG A 266 3.55 -42.14 -8.78
N LEU A 267 4.32 -42.28 -7.70
CA LEU A 267 4.80 -41.16 -6.89
C LEU A 267 5.75 -40.24 -7.68
N VAL A 268 6.62 -40.82 -8.51
CA VAL A 268 7.51 -40.05 -9.39
C VAL A 268 6.71 -39.27 -10.43
N GLU A 269 5.69 -39.88 -11.03
CA GLU A 269 4.80 -39.25 -12.01
C GLU A 269 4.01 -38.07 -11.41
N MET A 270 3.40 -38.28 -10.24
CA MET A 270 2.66 -37.20 -9.54
C MET A 270 3.56 -36.03 -9.15
N ARG A 271 4.79 -36.30 -8.71
CA ARG A 271 5.75 -35.24 -8.41
C ARG A 271 6.15 -34.46 -9.66
N ARG A 272 6.12 -35.10 -10.84
CA ARG A 272 6.32 -34.44 -12.14
C ARG A 272 5.15 -33.51 -12.48
N GLN A 273 3.93 -33.91 -12.14
CA GLN A 273 2.71 -33.10 -12.29
C GLN A 273 2.58 -31.98 -11.23
N ARG A 274 3.42 -32.01 -10.19
CA ARG A 274 3.44 -31.08 -9.05
C ARG A 274 2.24 -31.21 -8.11
N ASP A 275 1.62 -32.37 -8.09
CA ASP A 275 0.56 -32.67 -7.14
C ASP A 275 1.11 -33.01 -5.75
N SER A 276 0.27 -32.81 -4.74
CA SER A 276 0.66 -32.92 -3.33
C SER A 276 0.36 -34.29 -2.71
N GLY A 277 -0.41 -35.16 -3.38
CA GLY A 277 -0.78 -36.47 -2.84
C GLY A 277 -1.87 -37.19 -3.63
N PHE A 278 -2.23 -38.37 -3.14
CA PHE A 278 -3.17 -39.28 -3.77
C PHE A 278 -4.50 -39.34 -2.99
N PRO A 279 -5.66 -39.19 -3.64
CA PRO A 279 -6.93 -39.58 -3.06
C PRO A 279 -7.01 -41.11 -2.92
N VAL A 280 -7.58 -41.56 -1.80
CA VAL A 280 -7.78 -42.97 -1.47
C VAL A 280 -9.26 -43.30 -1.60
N LEU A 281 -9.61 -44.26 -2.47
CA LEU A 281 -10.99 -44.66 -2.76
C LEU A 281 -11.32 -46.07 -2.27
N GLU A 282 -12.56 -46.31 -1.86
CA GLU A 282 -13.11 -47.65 -1.60
C GLU A 282 -14.39 -47.81 -2.41
N GLY A 283 -14.42 -48.73 -3.37
CA GLY A 283 -15.58 -48.93 -4.23
C GLY A 283 -16.04 -47.68 -5.00
N GLY A 284 -15.10 -46.79 -5.34
CA GLY A 284 -15.39 -45.51 -6.02
C GLY A 284 -15.75 -44.34 -5.08
N TYR A 285 -15.84 -44.57 -3.77
CA TYR A 285 -16.08 -43.51 -2.78
C TYR A 285 -14.78 -43.01 -2.16
N LEU A 286 -14.63 -41.69 -1.99
CA LEU A 286 -13.46 -41.09 -1.35
C LEU A 286 -13.45 -41.40 0.15
N VAL A 287 -12.43 -42.13 0.59
CA VAL A 287 -12.24 -42.51 2.01
C VAL A 287 -11.15 -41.66 2.67
N GLY A 288 -10.16 -41.21 1.90
CA GLY A 288 -9.08 -40.41 2.46
C GLY A 288 -8.16 -39.78 1.42
N PHE A 289 -7.07 -39.18 1.90
CA PHE A 289 -6.01 -38.59 1.10
C PHE A 289 -4.68 -38.87 1.78
N ILE A 290 -3.67 -39.25 1.00
CA ILE A 290 -2.30 -39.49 1.49
C ILE A 290 -1.33 -38.57 0.77
N GLY A 291 -0.53 -37.81 1.52
CA GLY A 291 0.45 -36.89 0.93
C GLY A 291 1.60 -37.64 0.28
N CYS A 292 2.18 -37.10 -0.81
CA CYS A 292 3.34 -37.72 -1.45
C CYS A 292 4.53 -37.88 -0.48
N THR A 293 4.72 -36.94 0.45
CA THR A 293 5.79 -37.01 1.45
C THR A 293 5.58 -38.11 2.48
N GLU A 294 4.32 -38.34 2.88
CA GLU A 294 3.95 -39.40 3.83
C GLU A 294 4.10 -40.77 3.17
N LEU A 295 3.64 -40.89 1.92
CA LEU A 295 3.77 -42.11 1.14
C LEU A 295 5.25 -42.44 0.87
N GLN A 296 6.08 -41.44 0.57
CA GLN A 296 7.53 -41.62 0.40
C GLN A 296 8.22 -42.09 1.69
N HIS A 297 7.73 -41.69 2.86
CA HIS A 297 8.28 -42.14 4.14
C HIS A 297 7.81 -43.56 4.53
N ALA A 298 6.68 -43.99 3.97
CA ALA A 298 6.12 -45.32 4.22
C ALA A 298 6.66 -46.41 3.29
N LEU A 299 7.18 -46.04 2.11
CA LEU A 299 7.84 -46.92 1.13
C LEU A 299 9.31 -47.15 1.48
#